data_AF-A0A554IRI6-F1
#
_entry.id   AF-A0A554IRI6-F1
#
_cell.length_a   1.000
_cell.length_b   1.000
_cell.length_c   1.000
_cell.angle_alpha   90.00
_cell.angle_beta   90.00
_cell.angle_gamma   90.00
#
_symmetry.space_group_name_H-M   'P 1'
#
loop_
_entity.id
_entity.type
_entity.pdbx_description
1 polymer ?
#
loop_
_entity_poly.entity_id
_entity_poly.type
_entity_poly.pdbx_seq_one_letter_code
_entity_poly.pdbx_strand_id
1 'polypeptide(L)'
;MKLHTGDTVVVISGKDKGKTGTIMRVLASESRVVVGGANMRTRHVRKTAQQAGRIIRYEASMHVSNVMLLDPKTRKRARIGVKFDEKGKKLRISKKSGEVVVPVKAQKKPKSPTSESSSDSSVSSASSESLPKKQPFWRKKAGPSAAEGEVTEGSHMQQDHSIPDQQVHVRAGSRGS
;
A
#
# COMPACT_ATOMS: atom_id res chain seq x y z
N MET A 1 1.36 24.72 -14.68
CA MET A 1 0.30 23.68 -14.70
C MET A 1 -1.00 24.24 -14.11
N LYS A 2 -2.19 23.72 -14.45
CA LYS A 2 -3.49 24.32 -14.07
C LYS A 2 -4.32 23.54 -13.04
N LEU A 3 -4.01 22.26 -12.84
CA LEU A 3 -4.71 21.35 -11.92
C LEU A 3 -4.02 21.35 -10.56
N HIS A 4 -4.81 21.29 -9.49
CA HIS A 4 -4.36 21.23 -8.09
C HIS A 4 -4.88 19.97 -7.39
N THR A 5 -4.27 19.61 -6.27
CA THR A 5 -4.75 18.54 -5.39
C THR A 5 -6.16 18.85 -4.90
N GLY A 6 -7.03 17.84 -4.88
CA GLY A 6 -8.45 18.00 -4.50
C GLY A 6 -9.37 18.48 -5.62
N ASP A 7 -8.87 18.75 -6.83
CA ASP A 7 -9.74 18.93 -8.01
C ASP A 7 -10.34 17.58 -8.44
N THR A 8 -11.61 17.58 -8.86
CA THR A 8 -12.27 16.41 -9.49
C THR A 8 -12.02 16.44 -10.99
N VAL A 9 -11.51 15.33 -11.53
CA VAL A 9 -11.14 15.21 -12.95
C VAL A 9 -11.71 13.96 -13.60
N VAL A 10 -11.84 14.01 -14.92
CA VAL A 10 -12.21 12.88 -15.78
C VAL A 10 -11.05 12.55 -16.72
N VAL A 11 -10.79 11.25 -16.89
CA VAL A 11 -9.76 10.74 -17.80
C VAL A 11 -10.26 10.79 -19.24
N ILE A 12 -9.49 11.43 -20.12
CA ILE A 12 -9.84 11.65 -21.54
C ILE A 12 -9.33 10.50 -22.42
N SER A 13 -8.18 9.94 -22.08
CA SER A 13 -7.40 9.02 -22.90
C SER A 13 -6.62 8.00 -22.06
N GLY A 14 -6.27 6.87 -22.68
CA GLY A 14 -5.63 5.73 -22.02
C GLY A 14 -6.63 4.68 -21.52
N LYS A 15 -6.11 3.68 -20.80
CA LYS A 15 -6.85 2.48 -20.32
C LYS A 15 -8.12 2.81 -19.54
N ASP A 16 -8.11 3.90 -18.78
CA ASP A 16 -9.16 4.31 -17.85
C ASP A 16 -10.03 5.47 -18.38
N LYS A 17 -10.10 5.64 -19.70
CA LYS A 17 -10.91 6.67 -20.38
C LYS A 17 -12.35 6.67 -19.87
N GLY A 18 -12.86 7.87 -19.55
CA GLY A 18 -14.22 8.09 -19.02
C GLY A 18 -14.34 7.96 -17.51
N LYS A 19 -13.37 7.36 -16.80
CA LYS A 19 -13.39 7.33 -15.34
C LYS A 19 -13.20 8.71 -14.75
N THR A 20 -13.95 8.99 -13.68
CA THR A 20 -13.84 10.19 -12.86
C THR A 20 -13.10 9.85 -11.57
N GLY A 21 -12.25 10.75 -11.09
CA GLY A 21 -11.56 10.62 -9.81
C GLY A 21 -11.05 11.96 -9.28
N THR A 22 -10.67 11.99 -8.02
CA THR A 22 -10.05 13.18 -7.40
C THR A 22 -8.54 13.13 -7.54
N ILE A 23 -7.90 14.29 -7.71
CA ILE A 23 -6.44 14.37 -7.74
C ILE A 23 -5.89 14.23 -6.32
N MET A 24 -5.19 13.12 -6.05
CA MET A 24 -4.55 12.84 -4.77
C MET A 24 -3.19 13.54 -4.63
N ARG A 25 -2.40 13.55 -5.71
CA ARG A 25 -1.08 14.20 -5.74
C ARG A 25 -0.79 14.79 -7.10
N VAL A 26 -0.12 15.93 -7.09
CA VAL A 26 0.30 16.69 -8.25
C VAL A 26 1.84 16.68 -8.32
N LEU A 27 2.41 16.24 -9.44
CA LEU A 27 3.85 16.20 -9.69
C LEU A 27 4.20 17.29 -10.72
N ALA A 28 4.40 18.51 -10.23
CA ALA A 28 4.52 19.70 -11.08
C ALA A 28 5.79 19.75 -11.94
N SER A 29 6.90 19.20 -11.44
CA SER A 29 8.16 19.04 -12.18
C SER A 29 7.99 18.19 -13.44
N GLU A 30 7.26 17.08 -13.33
CA GLU A 30 7.10 16.10 -14.41
C GLU A 30 5.85 16.35 -15.29
N SER A 31 5.03 17.36 -14.98
CA SER A 31 3.68 17.54 -15.55
C SER A 31 2.79 16.30 -15.44
N ARG A 32 2.84 15.61 -14.29
CA ARG A 32 2.04 14.40 -14.00
C ARG A 32 1.11 14.60 -12.80
N VAL A 33 0.06 13.79 -12.74
CA VAL A 33 -0.90 13.75 -11.62
C VAL A 33 -1.21 12.30 -11.23
N VAL A 34 -1.52 12.08 -9.96
CA VAL A 34 -2.06 10.82 -9.44
C VAL A 34 -3.54 11.05 -9.14
N VAL A 35 -4.40 10.27 -9.79
CA VAL A 35 -5.87 10.36 -9.70
C VAL A 35 -6.39 9.08 -9.04
N GLY A 36 -7.20 9.21 -7.99
CA GLY A 36 -7.76 8.07 -7.27
C GLY A 36 -8.56 7.15 -8.20
N GLY A 37 -8.34 5.83 -8.12
CA GLY A 37 -9.06 4.82 -8.93
C GLY A 37 -8.73 4.79 -10.43
N ALA A 38 -7.74 5.55 -10.91
CA ALA A 38 -7.32 5.56 -12.31
C ALA A 38 -5.84 5.16 -12.47
N ASN A 39 -5.49 4.57 -13.63
CA ASN A 39 -4.16 4.06 -13.96
C ASN A 39 -3.60 3.13 -12.87
N MET A 40 -4.45 2.22 -12.37
CA MET A 40 -4.07 1.24 -11.36
C MET A 40 -3.03 0.26 -11.94
N ARG A 41 -1.94 0.07 -11.22
CA ARG A 41 -0.89 -0.90 -11.55
C ARG A 41 -0.71 -1.90 -10.42
N THR A 42 -0.35 -3.12 -10.79
CA THR A 42 -0.04 -4.21 -9.88
C THR A 42 1.47 -4.28 -9.66
N ARG A 43 1.92 -4.28 -8.40
CA ARG A 43 3.30 -4.57 -8.01
C ARG A 43 3.31 -5.80 -7.10
N HIS A 44 4.05 -6.82 -7.52
CA HIS A 44 4.38 -7.96 -6.68
C HIS A 44 5.50 -7.53 -5.73
N VAL A 45 5.26 -7.61 -4.42
CA VAL A 45 6.26 -7.31 -3.39
C VAL A 45 6.76 -8.63 -2.83
N ARG A 46 8.07 -8.87 -2.94
CA ARG A 46 8.75 -10.06 -2.38
C ARG A 46 8.60 -10.07 -0.86
N LYS A 47 8.66 -11.26 -0.25
CA LYS A 47 8.68 -11.41 1.21
C LYS A 47 9.93 -10.72 1.80
N THR A 48 9.76 -10.08 2.95
CA THR A 48 10.82 -9.55 3.81
C THR A 48 10.74 -10.28 5.16
N ALA A 49 11.79 -10.26 5.98
CA ALA A 49 11.79 -10.93 7.29
C ALA A 49 10.58 -10.55 8.17
N GLN A 50 10.08 -9.31 8.08
CA GLN A 50 8.95 -8.80 8.86
C GLN A 50 7.59 -8.85 8.12
N GLN A 51 7.54 -9.13 6.81
CA GLN A 51 6.28 -9.06 6.04
C GLN A 51 6.21 -10.13 4.95
N ALA A 52 5.11 -10.88 4.93
CA ALA A 52 4.80 -11.82 3.84
C ALA A 52 4.73 -11.12 2.47
N GLY A 53 5.08 -11.85 1.42
CA GLY A 53 4.96 -11.36 0.05
C GLY A 53 3.51 -11.07 -0.31
N ARG A 54 3.24 -9.95 -0.98
CA ARG A 54 1.88 -9.52 -1.33
C ARG A 54 1.78 -8.84 -2.68
N ILE A 55 0.59 -8.93 -3.27
CA ILE A 55 0.25 -8.27 -4.53
C ILE A 55 -0.41 -6.93 -4.19
N ILE A 56 0.29 -5.82 -4.43
CA ILE A 56 -0.22 -4.47 -4.16
C ILE A 56 -0.76 -3.87 -5.46
N ARG A 57 -2.01 -3.39 -5.44
CA ARG A 57 -2.54 -2.50 -6.48
C ARG A 57 -2.45 -1.06 -6.00
N TYR A 58 -1.95 -0.17 -6.84
CA TYR A 58 -1.76 1.25 -6.52
C TYR A 58 -1.98 2.13 -7.74
N GLU A 59 -2.39 3.38 -7.53
CA GLU A 59 -2.56 4.39 -8.57
C GLU A 59 -1.20 4.87 -9.09
N ALA A 60 -0.96 4.74 -10.39
CA ALA A 60 0.24 5.27 -11.02
C ALA A 60 -0.02 6.66 -11.63
N SER A 61 1.02 7.49 -11.71
CA SER A 61 0.90 8.84 -12.25
C SER A 61 0.60 8.85 -13.76
N MET A 62 -0.33 9.73 -14.17
CA MET A 62 -0.72 10.00 -15.55
C MET A 62 -0.21 11.38 -15.99
N HIS A 63 0.01 11.59 -17.28
CA HIS A 63 0.36 12.91 -17.81
C HIS A 63 -0.87 13.84 -17.80
N VAL A 64 -0.67 15.13 -17.54
CA VAL A 64 -1.74 16.14 -17.40
C VAL A 64 -2.60 16.29 -18.67
N SER A 65 -2.08 15.97 -19.86
CA SER A 65 -2.88 15.98 -21.11
C SER A 65 -4.04 14.97 -21.11
N ASN A 66 -3.95 13.91 -20.31
CA ASN A 66 -4.90 12.80 -20.35
C ASN A 66 -6.05 12.98 -19.36
N VAL A 67 -6.11 14.11 -18.65
CA VAL A 67 -7.13 14.44 -17.65
C VAL A 67 -7.71 15.83 -17.90
N MET A 68 -8.99 15.99 -17.59
CA MET A 68 -9.72 17.26 -17.69
C MET A 68 -10.48 17.51 -16.41
N LEU A 69 -10.69 18.79 -16.05
CA LEU A 69 -11.58 19.13 -14.95
C LEU A 69 -13.00 18.65 -15.26
N LEU A 70 -13.66 18.09 -14.26
CA LEU A 70 -15.09 17.84 -14.27
C LEU A 70 -15.82 19.04 -13.67
N ASP A 71 -16.76 19.63 -14.40
CA ASP A 71 -17.58 20.72 -13.88
C ASP A 71 -18.52 20.24 -12.76
N PRO A 72 -18.63 20.94 -11.62
CA PRO A 72 -19.53 20.56 -10.54
C PRO A 72 -21.01 20.68 -10.95
N LYS A 73 -21.43 21.76 -11.65
CA LYS A 73 -22.80 21.86 -12.19
C LYS A 73 -23.07 20.91 -13.35
N THR A 74 -22.27 21.01 -14.42
CA THR A 74 -22.65 20.39 -15.71
C THR A 74 -22.26 18.91 -15.80
N ARG A 75 -21.39 18.41 -14.91
CA ARG A 75 -20.79 17.07 -14.95
C ARG A 75 -20.14 16.72 -16.30
N LYS A 76 -19.78 17.73 -17.10
CA LYS A 76 -19.10 17.58 -18.39
C LYS A 76 -17.63 17.98 -18.23
N ARG A 77 -16.76 17.35 -19.03
CA ARG A 77 -15.34 17.72 -19.13
C ARG A 77 -15.18 19.18 -19.58
N ALA A 78 -14.34 19.96 -18.90
CA ALA A 78 -14.16 21.39 -19.18
C ALA A 78 -12.68 21.83 -19.14
N ARG A 79 -12.42 23.00 -19.74
CA ARG A 79 -11.11 23.67 -19.71
C ARG A 79 -11.09 24.71 -18.59
N ILE A 80 -9.98 24.79 -17.87
CA ILE A 80 -9.75 25.81 -16.84
C ILE A 80 -9.35 27.14 -17.49
N GLY A 81 -10.13 28.18 -17.20
CA GLY A 81 -9.79 29.59 -17.37
C GLY A 81 -9.34 30.24 -16.06
N VAL A 82 -8.91 31.50 -16.15
CA VAL A 82 -8.57 32.33 -15.00
C VAL A 82 -9.35 33.64 -15.12
N LYS A 83 -9.95 34.10 -14.02
CA LYS A 83 -10.59 35.41 -13.89
C LYS A 83 -10.00 36.12 -12.67
N PHE A 84 -10.04 37.45 -12.66
CA PHE A 84 -9.69 38.25 -11.49
C PHE A 84 -10.97 38.73 -10.80
N ASP A 85 -10.98 38.67 -9.48
CA ASP A 85 -11.99 39.34 -8.66
C ASP A 85 -11.75 40.85 -8.61
N GLU A 86 -12.77 41.61 -8.19
CA GLU A 86 -12.68 43.03 -7.82
C GLU A 86 -11.55 43.32 -6.82
N LYS A 87 -11.20 42.33 -5.99
CA LYS A 87 -10.10 42.39 -5.00
C LYS A 87 -8.74 41.94 -5.58
N GLY A 88 -8.59 41.87 -6.90
CA GLY A 88 -7.36 41.47 -7.61
C GLY A 88 -6.96 39.98 -7.49
N LYS A 89 -7.77 39.15 -6.82
CA LYS A 89 -7.45 37.73 -6.56
C LYS A 89 -7.68 36.90 -7.82
N LYS A 90 -6.73 36.00 -8.13
CA LYS A 90 -6.82 35.06 -9.25
C LYS A 90 -7.75 33.89 -8.91
N LEU A 91 -8.94 33.87 -9.51
CA LEU A 91 -9.85 32.73 -9.45
C LEU A 91 -9.65 31.82 -10.66
N ARG A 92 -9.70 30.51 -10.42
CA ARG A 92 -9.79 29.50 -11.48
C ARG A 92 -11.27 29.33 -11.82
N ILE A 93 -11.62 29.40 -13.10
CA ILE A 93 -13.00 29.23 -13.56
C ILE A 93 -13.13 28.07 -14.55
N SER A 94 -14.28 27.41 -14.59
CA SER A 94 -14.64 26.56 -15.73
C SER A 94 -15.03 27.44 -16.92
N LYS A 95 -14.45 27.16 -18.09
CA LYS A 95 -14.86 27.80 -19.35
C LYS A 95 -16.25 27.35 -19.85
N LYS A 96 -16.88 26.34 -19.23
CA LYS A 96 -18.20 25.83 -19.64
C LYS A 96 -19.34 26.38 -18.80
N SER A 97 -19.22 26.34 -17.47
CA SER A 97 -20.25 26.85 -16.56
C SER A 97 -19.97 28.27 -16.04
N GLY A 98 -18.80 28.83 -16.31
CA GLY A 98 -18.34 30.11 -15.74
C GLY A 98 -17.98 30.03 -14.25
N GLU A 99 -18.16 28.87 -13.61
CA GLU A 99 -18.05 28.71 -12.17
C GLU A 99 -16.62 28.71 -11.64
N VAL A 100 -16.48 29.18 -10.40
CA VAL A 100 -15.23 29.16 -9.65
C VAL A 100 -14.90 27.74 -9.18
N VAL A 101 -13.69 27.28 -9.53
CA VAL A 101 -13.17 25.94 -9.22
C VAL A 101 -12.39 26.00 -7.90
N VAL A 102 -13.13 25.91 -6.80
CA VAL A 102 -12.55 25.87 -5.45
C VAL A 102 -11.90 24.49 -5.22
N PRO A 103 -10.61 24.41 -4.86
CA PRO A 103 -10.01 23.13 -4.50
C PRO A 103 -10.63 22.63 -3.20
N VAL A 104 -11.10 21.37 -3.17
CA VAL A 104 -11.64 20.78 -1.95
C VAL A 104 -10.50 20.62 -0.94
N LYS A 105 -10.44 21.52 0.05
CA LYS A 105 -9.49 21.40 1.15
C LYS A 105 -9.83 20.13 1.92
N ALA A 106 -8.93 19.16 1.90
CA ALA A 106 -9.07 17.97 2.71
C ALA A 106 -9.19 18.38 4.18
N GLN A 107 -10.32 18.04 4.81
CA GLN A 107 -10.47 18.17 6.25
C GLN A 107 -9.36 17.32 6.88
N LYS A 108 -8.51 17.93 7.72
CA LYS A 108 -7.54 17.16 8.51
C LYS A 108 -8.35 16.23 9.40
N LYS A 109 -8.43 14.94 9.08
CA LYS A 109 -8.91 13.96 10.03
C LYS A 109 -8.05 14.11 11.29
N PRO A 110 -8.64 14.21 12.50
CA PRO A 110 -7.84 14.21 13.72
C PRO A 110 -6.95 12.97 13.70
N LYS A 111 -5.69 13.10 14.13
CA LYS A 111 -4.88 11.92 14.40
C LYS A 111 -5.66 11.09 15.40
N SER A 112 -6.03 9.87 15.03
CA SER A 112 -6.49 8.88 16.01
C SER A 112 -5.43 8.81 17.11
N PRO A 113 -5.79 8.97 18.39
CA PRO A 113 -4.82 8.81 19.46
C PRO A 113 -4.20 7.42 19.31
N THR A 114 -2.87 7.35 19.38
CA THR A 114 -2.19 6.07 19.63
C THR A 114 -2.82 5.51 20.89
N SER A 115 -3.37 4.30 20.82
CA SER A 115 -3.92 3.61 21.98
C SER A 115 -2.77 3.15 22.89
N GLU A 116 -2.21 4.11 23.62
CA GLU A 116 -1.39 3.83 24.79
C GLU A 116 -2.30 3.15 25.82
N SER A 117 -1.96 1.92 26.17
CA SER A 117 -2.70 1.10 27.11
C SER A 117 -2.47 1.59 28.54
N SER A 118 -3.14 2.67 28.92
CA SER A 118 -3.26 3.12 30.31
C SER A 118 -4.38 2.34 31.00
N SER A 119 -4.12 1.09 31.33
CA SER A 119 -4.93 0.34 32.28
C SER A 119 -4.45 0.63 33.71
N ASP A 120 -5.16 1.46 34.46
CA ASP A 120 -5.13 1.35 35.92
C ASP A 120 -6.36 1.95 36.62
N SER A 121 -6.54 1.60 37.90
CA SER A 121 -7.68 1.85 38.83
C SER A 121 -8.96 1.00 38.58
N SER A 122 -9.69 0.47 39.57
CA SER A 122 -9.48 0.25 41.05
C SER A 122 -10.72 -0.46 41.66
N VAL A 123 -10.77 -1.18 42.81
CA VAL A 123 -9.82 -1.82 43.77
C VAL A 123 -10.66 -2.73 44.70
N SER A 124 -10.23 -3.98 45.01
CA SER A 124 -10.67 -4.88 46.13
C SER A 124 -10.27 -6.35 45.82
N SER A 125 -9.92 -7.26 46.75
CA SER A 125 -9.71 -7.21 48.22
C SER A 125 -8.62 -8.25 48.62
N ALA A 126 -8.18 -8.19 49.89
CA ALA A 126 -7.06 -8.94 50.44
C ALA A 126 -7.09 -10.48 50.32
N SER A 127 -5.91 -11.07 50.13
CA SER A 127 -5.37 -12.12 51.02
C SER A 127 -3.87 -12.36 50.78
N SER A 128 -3.17 -12.74 51.85
CA SER A 128 -1.71 -12.84 51.92
C SER A 128 -1.20 -14.27 51.73
N GLU A 129 -0.28 -14.50 50.79
CA GLU A 129 0.65 -15.63 50.87
C GLU A 129 1.90 -15.40 49.99
N SER A 130 3.09 -15.62 50.56
CA SER A 130 4.36 -15.27 49.94
C SER A 130 5.07 -16.51 49.39
N LEU A 131 5.39 -16.50 48.09
CA LEU A 131 6.17 -17.55 47.42
C LEU A 131 7.51 -17.03 46.90
N PRO A 132 8.57 -17.86 46.88
CA PRO A 132 9.95 -17.36 46.89
C PRO A 132 10.46 -16.86 45.54
N LYS A 133 11.33 -15.84 45.61
CA LYS A 133 12.00 -15.21 44.46
C LYS A 133 12.89 -16.22 43.72
N LYS A 134 12.53 -16.58 42.48
CA LYS A 134 13.38 -17.37 41.58
C LYS A 134 14.69 -16.63 41.27
N GLN A 135 15.82 -17.32 41.40
CA GLN A 135 17.15 -16.81 41.04
C GLN A 135 17.31 -16.75 39.51
N PRO A 136 18.12 -15.82 38.96
CA PRO A 136 18.36 -15.73 37.51
C PRO A 136 19.21 -16.89 36.97
N PHE A 137 18.97 -17.23 35.70
CA PHE A 137 19.32 -18.50 35.05
C PHE A 137 20.82 -18.80 34.83
N TRP A 138 21.74 -17.88 35.15
CA TRP A 138 23.15 -17.98 34.74
C TRP A 138 24.07 -18.68 35.76
N ARG A 139 23.55 -19.13 36.90
CA ARG A 139 24.35 -19.75 37.98
C ARG A 139 24.14 -21.27 38.09
N LYS A 140 24.59 -22.03 37.09
CA LYS A 140 24.84 -23.49 37.23
C LYS A 140 25.95 -24.00 36.29
N LYS A 141 27.20 -23.94 36.75
CA LYS A 141 28.34 -24.73 36.24
C LYS A 141 29.22 -25.21 37.39
N ALA A 142 29.11 -26.49 37.71
CA ALA A 142 30.08 -27.38 38.39
C ALA A 142 29.39 -28.75 38.56
N GLY A 143 30.07 -29.86 38.23
CA GLY A 143 29.55 -31.25 38.30
C GLY A 143 29.86 -31.93 39.64
N PRO A 144 30.19 -33.25 39.69
CA PRO A 144 30.23 -34.27 38.62
C PRO A 144 29.57 -35.62 39.01
N SER A 145 29.86 -36.69 38.24
CA SER A 145 29.59 -38.13 38.46
C SER A 145 28.12 -38.60 38.43
N ALA A 146 27.79 -39.88 38.20
CA ALA A 146 28.36 -40.94 37.33
C ALA A 146 27.35 -42.10 37.29
N ALA A 147 27.01 -42.65 36.11
CA ALA A 147 26.38 -43.97 35.94
C ALA A 147 26.37 -44.36 34.46
N GLU A 148 26.50 -45.66 34.19
CA GLU A 148 26.61 -46.25 32.85
C GLU A 148 25.24 -46.69 32.30
N GLY A 149 25.13 -46.89 30.98
CA GLY A 149 23.89 -47.32 30.33
C GLY A 149 24.07 -47.51 28.82
N GLU A 150 23.88 -48.74 28.36
CA GLU A 150 24.40 -49.28 27.10
C GLU A 150 23.48 -49.10 25.85
N VAL A 151 24.07 -49.30 24.66
CA VAL A 151 23.54 -49.61 23.30
C VAL A 151 22.02 -49.53 23.01
N THR A 152 21.56 -49.02 21.85
CA THR A 152 21.78 -49.61 20.51
C THR A 152 21.58 -48.65 19.34
N GLU A 153 22.28 -48.90 18.24
CA GLU A 153 22.15 -48.19 16.96
C GLU A 153 20.85 -48.56 16.21
N GLY A 154 20.13 -47.56 15.71
CA GLY A 154 18.95 -47.72 14.86
C GLY A 154 19.16 -47.06 13.50
N SER A 155 19.73 -47.78 12.53
CA SER A 155 19.91 -47.29 11.17
C SER A 155 18.55 -47.18 10.46
N HIS A 156 18.26 -45.99 9.89
CA HIS A 156 17.08 -45.79 9.06
C HIS A 156 17.50 -45.34 7.66
N MET A 157 17.56 -46.30 6.74
CA MET A 157 17.86 -46.04 5.33
C MET A 157 16.77 -45.15 4.72
N GLN A 158 17.18 -44.06 4.07
CA GLN A 158 16.30 -43.35 3.12
C GLN A 158 16.80 -43.65 1.71
N GLN A 159 15.88 -44.05 0.84
CA GLN A 159 16.17 -44.50 -0.52
C GLN A 159 16.26 -43.28 -1.45
N ASP A 160 17.34 -43.18 -2.22
CA ASP A 160 17.53 -42.12 -3.20
C ASP A 160 16.52 -42.26 -4.35
N HIS A 161 15.56 -41.34 -4.41
CA HIS A 161 14.59 -41.27 -5.49
C HIS A 161 15.20 -40.48 -6.66
N SER A 162 15.99 -41.16 -7.51
CA SER A 162 16.46 -40.57 -8.77
C SER A 162 15.29 -40.18 -9.68
N ILE A 163 15.27 -38.91 -10.10
CA ILE A 163 14.30 -38.39 -11.06
C ILE A 163 14.74 -38.82 -12.47
N PRO A 164 13.90 -39.51 -13.26
CA PRO A 164 14.24 -39.83 -14.64
C PRO A 164 14.19 -38.57 -15.54
N ASP A 165 15.15 -38.49 -16.45
CA ASP A 165 15.33 -37.36 -17.37
C ASP A 165 14.16 -37.25 -18.36
N GLN A 166 13.58 -36.05 -18.52
CA GLN A 166 12.45 -35.85 -19.43
C GLN A 166 12.94 -35.55 -20.86
N GLN A 167 12.67 -36.48 -21.79
CA GLN A 167 12.94 -36.28 -23.21
C GLN A 167 12.18 -35.07 -23.78
N VAL A 168 12.92 -34.07 -24.23
CA VAL A 168 12.38 -32.87 -24.88
C VAL A 168 12.06 -33.17 -26.34
N HIS A 169 10.77 -33.42 -26.66
CA HIS A 169 10.33 -33.51 -28.04
C HIS A 169 10.34 -32.13 -28.73
N VAL A 170 11.37 -31.88 -29.55
CA VAL A 170 11.43 -30.73 -30.44
C VAL A 170 10.41 -30.91 -31.56
N ARG A 171 9.33 -30.13 -31.52
CA ARG A 171 8.29 -30.15 -32.57
C ARG A 171 8.76 -29.34 -33.78
N ALA A 172 9.20 -30.02 -34.84
CA ALA A 172 9.59 -29.37 -36.08
C ALA A 172 8.42 -28.56 -36.67
N GLY A 173 8.69 -27.28 -36.99
CA GLY A 173 7.67 -26.39 -37.51
C GLY A 173 7.43 -26.58 -39.00
N SER A 174 6.18 -26.84 -39.41
CA SER A 174 5.75 -26.66 -40.80
C SER A 174 5.42 -25.19 -41.05
N ARG A 175 6.13 -24.59 -42.01
CA ARG A 175 5.74 -23.31 -42.61
C ARG A 175 4.56 -23.56 -43.54
N GLY A 176 3.48 -22.81 -43.39
CA GLY A 176 2.37 -22.72 -44.34
C GLY A 176 2.33 -21.32 -44.93
N SER A 177 1.99 -21.22 -46.22
CA SER A 177 1.91 -20.00 -47.04
C SER A 177 0.77 -19.08 -46.63
#